data_AF-A0A2K2V3T5-F1
#
_entry.id   AF-A0A2K2V3T5-F1
#
_cell.length_a   1.000
_cell.length_b   1.000
_cell.length_c   1.000
_cell.angle_alpha   90.00
_cell.angle_beta   90.00
_cell.angle_gamma   90.00
#
_symmetry.space_group_name_H-M   'P 1'
#
loop_
_entity.id
_entity.type
_entity.pdbx_description
1 polymer ?
#
loop_
_entity_poly.entity_id
_entity_poly.type
_entity_poly.pdbx_seq_one_letter_code
_entity_poly.pdbx_strand_id
1 'polypeptide(L)' 'TTLVLDDEVYEKLVQESIRRYGTARAISRVVSDLLKERFRSDLIKLIYSEKIARISQKEFEEFRAQLSRRIEER' A
#
# COMPACT_ATOMS: atom_id res chain seq x y z
N THR A 1 -1.04 7.95 8.48
CA THR A 1 -1.10 7.98 7.01
C THR A 1 -2.38 8.66 6.60
N THR A 2 -2.27 9.72 5.81
CA THR A 2 -3.43 10.43 5.25
C THR A 2 -3.58 9.98 3.80
N LEU A 3 -4.80 9.57 3.42
CA LEU A 3 -5.15 9.21 2.05
C LEU A 3 -6.09 10.29 1.53
N VAL A 4 -5.70 10.96 0.46
CA VAL A 4 -6.59 11.87 -0.28
C VAL A 4 -7.27 11.03 -1.35
N LEU A 5 -8.60 11.02 -1.34
CA LEU A 5 -9.43 10.18 -2.20
C LEU A 5 -10.50 11.07 -2.82
N ASP A 6 -10.85 10.78 -4.08
CA ASP A 6 -12.05 11.36 -4.68
C ASP A 6 -13.30 10.92 -3.89
N ASP A 7 -14.32 11.77 -3.85
CA ASP A 7 -15.53 11.56 -3.04
C ASP A 7 -16.23 10.23 -3.40
N GLU A 8 -16.31 9.89 -4.69
CA GLU A 8 -16.88 8.62 -5.14
C GLU A 8 -16.10 7.39 -4.65
N VAL A 9 -14.77 7.52 -4.58
CA VAL A 9 -13.89 6.45 -4.11
C VAL A 9 -14.03 6.29 -2.59
N TYR A 10 -14.10 7.41 -1.86
CA TYR A 10 -14.35 7.39 -0.44
C TYR A 10 -15.70 6.74 -0.11
N GLU A 11 -16.77 7.10 -0.80
CA GLU A 11 -18.10 6.54 -0.59
C GLU A 11 -18.11 5.02 -0.78
N LYS A 12 -17.53 4.53 -1.89
CA LYS A 12 -17.43 3.09 -2.16
C LYS A 12 -16.64 2.37 -1.06
N LEU A 13 -15.56 2.96 -0.55
CA LEU A 13 -14.79 2.37 0.55
C LEU A 13 -15.57 2.34 1.87
N VAL A 14 -16.36 3.38 2.17
CA VAL A 14 -17.23 3.40 3.36
C VAL A 14 -18.28 2.30 3.26
N GLN A 15 -19.00 2.21 2.14
CA GLN A 15 -20.00 1.18 1.92
C GLN A 15 -19.39 -0.22 2.04
N GLU A 16 -18.22 -0.43 1.44
CA GLU A 16 -17.55 -1.72 1.48
C GLU A 16 -17.02 -2.07 2.88
N SER A 17 -16.61 -1.08 3.66
CA SER A 17 -16.20 -1.26 5.06
C SER A 17 -17.35 -1.71 5.95
N ILE A 18 -18.53 -1.10 5.77
CA ILE A 18 -19.75 -1.52 6.46
C ILE A 18 -20.17 -2.91 6.00
N ARG A 19 -20.16 -3.18 4.69
CA ARG A 19 -20.56 -4.46 4.11
C ARG A 19 -19.70 -5.63 4.60
N ARG A 20 -18.37 -5.46 4.64
CA ARG A 20 -17.41 -6.53 5.01
C ARG A 20 -17.16 -6.65 6.51
N TYR A 21 -17.15 -5.52 7.24
CA TYR A 21 -16.70 -5.49 8.64
C TYR A 21 -17.71 -4.85 9.60
N GLY A 22 -18.89 -4.45 9.13
CA GLY A 22 -19.95 -3.86 9.96
C GLY A 22 -19.66 -2.43 10.42
N THR A 23 -18.56 -1.80 9.97
CA THR A 23 -18.18 -0.46 10.42
C THR A 23 -17.38 0.32 9.38
N ALA A 24 -17.70 1.60 9.21
CA ALA A 24 -16.93 2.53 8.39
C ALA A 24 -15.50 2.75 8.93
N ARG A 25 -15.23 2.41 10.20
CA ARG A 25 -13.87 2.51 10.77
C ARG A 25 -12.89 1.51 10.14
N ALA A 26 -13.38 0.54 9.37
CA ALA A 26 -12.56 -0.48 8.72
C ALA A 26 -11.99 -0.06 7.34
N ILE A 27 -12.14 1.21 6.92
CA ILE A 27 -11.65 1.71 5.61
C ILE A 27 -10.18 1.35 5.36
N SER A 28 -9.30 1.59 6.33
CA SER A 28 -7.87 1.27 6.20
C SER A 28 -7.61 -0.22 5.96
N ARG A 29 -8.45 -1.10 6.53
CA ARG A 29 -8.37 -2.55 6.33
C ARG A 29 -8.87 -2.94 4.93
N VAL A 30 -9.99 -2.37 4.47
CA VAL A 30 -10.49 -2.57 3.10
C VAL A 30 -9.45 -2.14 2.07
N VAL A 31 -8.87 -0.95 2.23
CA VAL A 31 -7.80 -0.44 1.34
C VAL A 31 -6.61 -1.40 1.34
N SER A 32 -6.15 -1.82 2.51
CA SER A 32 -5.02 -2.76 2.63
C SER A 32 -5.30 -4.08 1.93
N ASP A 33 -6.52 -4.61 2.05
CA ASP A 33 -6.88 -5.89 1.45
C ASP A 33 -7.04 -5.78 -0.08
N LEU A 34 -7.61 -4.70 -0.59
CA LEU A 34 -7.66 -4.41 -2.04
C LEU A 34 -6.24 -4.27 -2.63
N LEU A 35 -5.33 -3.59 -1.92
CA LEU A 35 -3.94 -3.46 -2.35
C LEU A 35 -3.25 -4.84 -2.33
N LYS A 36 -3.45 -5.65 -1.29
CA LYS A 36 -2.88 -7.01 -1.23
C LYS A 36 -3.37 -7.89 -2.37
N GLU A 37 -4.66 -7.83 -2.72
CA GLU A 37 -5.21 -8.60 -3.83
C GLU A 37 -4.61 -8.15 -5.16
N ARG A 38 -4.56 -6.83 -5.41
CA ARG A 38 -4.08 -6.28 -6.68
C ARG A 38 -2.58 -6.49 -6.89
N PHE A 39 -1.78 -6.39 -5.84
CA PHE A 39 -0.33 -6.54 -5.92
C PHE A 39 0.16 -7.95 -5.60
N ARG A 40 -0.72 -8.92 -5.33
CA ARG A 40 -0.31 -10.27 -4.90
C ARG A 40 0.63 -10.94 -5.90
N SER A 41 0.29 -10.89 -7.19
CA SER A 41 1.11 -11.45 -8.26
C SER A 41 2.40 -10.68 -8.49
N ASP A 42 2.35 -9.35 -8.36
CA ASP A 42 3.48 -8.47 -8.65
C ASP A 42 4.50 -8.49 -7.52
N LEU A 43 4.04 -8.62 -6.27
CA LEU A 43 4.88 -8.83 -5.09
C LEU A 43 5.55 -10.20 -5.12
N ILE A 44 4.82 -11.26 -5.51
CA ILE A 44 5.42 -12.59 -5.69
C ILE A 44 6.48 -12.53 -6.79
N LYS A 45 6.19 -11.88 -7.93
CA LYS A 45 7.20 -11.66 -8.97
C LYS A 45 8.39 -10.86 -8.46
N LEU A 46 8.22 -9.85 -7.62
CA LEU A 46 9.31 -9.05 -7.05
C LEU A 46 10.16 -9.84 -6.04
N ILE A 47 9.52 -10.70 -5.24
CA ILE A 47 10.19 -11.53 -4.22
C ILE A 47 10.99 -12.67 -4.88
N TYR A 48 10.43 -13.28 -5.91
CA TYR A 48 11.02 -14.44 -6.59
C TYR A 48 11.72 -14.10 -7.91
N SER A 49 11.67 -12.84 -8.37
CA SER A 49 12.51 -12.39 -9.47
C SER A 49 13.96 -12.60 -9.08
N GLU A 50 14.77 -13.04 -10.05
CA GLU A 50 16.20 -13.16 -9.88
C GLU A 50 16.75 -11.87 -9.26
N LYS A 51 17.41 -11.98 -8.11
CA LYS A 51 17.86 -10.83 -7.34
C LYS A 51 18.95 -10.12 -8.14
N ILE A 52 18.56 -9.13 -8.95
CA ILE A 52 19.43 -8.43 -9.91
C ILE A 52 20.55 -7.66 -9.19
N ALA A 53 20.39 -7.35 -7.90
CA ALA A 53 21.39 -6.66 -7.09
C ALA A 53 21.51 -7.23 -5.67
N ARG A 54 22.74 -7.50 -5.22
CA ARG A 54 23.06 -7.73 -3.80
C ARG A 54 23.23 -6.38 -3.12
N ILE A 55 22.18 -5.94 -2.43
CA ILE A 55 22.24 -4.72 -1.61
C ILE A 55 22.57 -5.08 -0.16
N SER A 56 23.36 -4.24 0.48
CA SER A 56 23.58 -4.25 1.92
C SER A 56 22.38 -3.66 2.66
N GLN A 57 22.26 -3.96 3.95
CA GLN A 57 21.21 -3.39 4.81
C GLN A 57 21.27 -1.86 4.84
N LYS A 58 22.47 -1.29 4.85
CA LYS A 58 22.69 0.16 4.87
C LYS A 58 22.15 0.82 3.59
N GLU A 59 22.45 0.27 2.42
CA GLU A 59 21.93 0.78 1.14
C GLU A 59 20.40 0.70 1.06
N PHE A 60 19.81 -0.33 1.65
CA PHE A 60 18.36 -0.45 1.73
C PHE A 60 17.72 0.60 2.64
N GLU A 61 18.32 0.88 3.79
CA GLU A 61 17.86 1.89 4.75
C GLU A 61 17.98 3.30 4.16
N GLU A 62 19.07 3.60 3.45
CA GLU A 62 19.26 4.86 2.73
C GLU A 62 18.23 5.02 1.61
N PHE A 63 17.99 3.97 0.83
CA PHE A 63 16.93 3.97 -0.20
C PHE A 63 15.56 4.24 0.42
N ARG A 64 15.21 3.55 1.53
CA ARG A 64 13.95 3.78 2.24
C ARG A 64 13.81 5.22 2.72
N ALA A 65 14.87 5.80 3.27
CA ALA A 65 14.86 7.18 3.75
C ALA A 65 14.63 8.17 2.61
N GLN A 66 15.29 7.99 1.47
CA GLN A 66 15.07 8.82 0.28
C GLN A 66 13.66 8.66 -0.28
N LEU A 67 13.14 7.43 -0.31
CA LEU A 67 11.77 7.17 -0.77
C LEU A 67 10.74 7.86 0.11
N SER A 68 10.91 7.83 1.44
CA SER A 68 10.02 8.50 2.39
C SER A 68 9.97 10.01 2.15
N ARG A 69 11.14 10.66 1.99
CA ARG A 69 11.22 12.11 1.70
C ARG A 69 10.48 12.47 0.42
N ARG A 70 10.69 11.72 -0.67
CA ARG A 70 10.03 11.96 -1.96
C ARG A 70 8.51 11.80 -1.91
N ILE A 71 8.01 10.97 -1.00
CA ILE A 71 6.58 10.73 -0.82
C ILE A 71 5.96 11.80 0.10
N GLU A 72 6.72 12.33 1.07
CA GLU A 72 6.29 13.41 1.97
C GLU A 72 6.29 14.80 1.32
N GLU A 73 7.11 15.00 0.28
CA GLU A 73 7.18 16.26 -0.51
C GLU A 73 6.05 16.40 -1.56
N ARG A 74 5.16 15.40 -1.70
CA ARG A 74 4.00 15.40 -2.61
C ARG A 74 2.70 15.50 -1.84
#